data_AF-A0A381UAE4-F1
#
_entry.id   AF-A0A381UAE4-F1
#
_cell.length_a   1.000
_cell.length_b   1.000
_cell.length_c   1.000
_cell.angle_alpha   90.00
_cell.angle_beta   90.00
_cell.angle_gamma   90.00
#
_symmetry.space_group_name_H-M   'P 1'
#
loop_
_entity.id
_entity.type
_entity.pdbx_description
1 polymer ?
#
loop_
_entity_poly.entity_id
_entity_poly.type
_entity_poly.pdbx_seq_one_letter_code
_entity_poly.pdbx_strand_id
1 'polypeptide(L)'
;KISRLDFSEEFPPKVINYQIPGKRTGVHDLVVDYDKQLVWFVANHKDSIGKLDLTKGEPGTSKGIQLFTLPTKGAHPSNLVLDKEGNVWFTEMGMYFRGKYQNKIGTLVP
;
A
#
# COMPACT_ATOMS: atom_id res chain seq x y z
N LYS A 1 4.98 8.02 -1.45
CA LYS A 1 3.98 8.70 -0.60
C LYS A 1 2.60 8.18 -0.95
N ILE A 2 1.64 8.30 -0.04
CA ILE A 2 0.20 8.13 -0.33
C ILE A 2 -0.42 9.53 -0.28
N SER A 3 -1.38 9.80 -1.15
CA SER A 3 -2.04 11.11 -1.21
C SER A 3 -3.55 10.94 -1.29
N ARG A 4 -4.30 11.79 -0.60
CA ARG A 4 -5.75 11.92 -0.75
C ARG A 4 -6.12 13.36 -1.05
N LEU A 5 -7.17 13.56 -1.84
CA LEU A 5 -7.79 14.86 -2.01
C LEU A 5 -8.74 15.13 -0.85
N ASP A 6 -8.75 16.37 -0.37
CA ASP A 6 -9.67 16.86 0.65
C ASP A 6 -10.53 17.98 0.03
N PHE A 7 -11.84 17.75 -0.01
CA PHE A 7 -12.83 18.64 -0.61
C PHE A 7 -13.57 19.49 0.44
N SER A 8 -13.03 19.61 1.66
CA SER A 8 -13.62 20.45 2.70
C SER A 8 -13.41 21.97 2.50
N GLU A 9 -12.52 22.37 1.58
CA GLU A 9 -12.24 23.76 1.21
C GLU A 9 -12.72 24.06 -0.23
N GLU A 10 -12.87 25.34 -0.61
CA GLU A 10 -13.18 25.73 -1.99
C GLU A 10 -12.08 25.32 -2.99
N PHE A 11 -12.44 25.18 -4.26
CA PHE A 11 -11.55 24.67 -5.31
C PHE A 11 -10.29 25.54 -5.50
N PRO A 12 -9.08 24.95 -5.64
CA PRO A 12 -8.82 23.51 -5.78
C PRO A 12 -8.80 22.76 -4.44
N PRO A 13 -9.18 21.46 -4.44
CA PRO A 13 -9.13 20.64 -3.23
C PRO A 13 -7.70 20.53 -2.70
N LYS A 14 -7.58 20.49 -1.38
CA LYS A 14 -6.29 20.34 -0.71
C LYS A 14 -5.75 18.93 -0.90
N VAL A 15 -4.45 18.82 -1.20
CA VAL A 15 -3.77 17.52 -1.32
C VAL A 15 -3.13 17.17 0.03
N ILE A 16 -3.65 16.14 0.69
CA ILE A 16 -3.08 15.60 1.92
C ILE A 16 -2.17 14.45 1.57
N ASN A 17 -0.95 14.43 2.13
CA ASN A 17 0.07 13.44 1.82
C ASN A 17 0.53 12.72 3.09
N TYR A 18 0.82 11.43 2.97
CA TYR A 18 1.44 10.61 4.01
C TYR A 18 2.76 10.03 3.46
N GLN A 19 3.84 10.20 4.21
CA GLN A 19 5.18 9.79 3.79
C GLN A 19 5.42 8.33 4.14
N ILE A 20 5.85 7.55 3.16
CA ILE A 20 6.14 6.13 3.38
C ILE A 20 7.60 6.02 3.81
N PRO A 21 7.93 5.30 4.91
CA PRO A 21 9.30 5.19 5.39
C PRO A 21 10.28 4.66 4.33
N GLY A 22 11.43 5.33 4.23
CA GLY A 22 12.54 4.94 3.36
C GLY A 22 12.46 5.52 1.94
N LYS A 23 13.54 5.29 1.17
CA LYS A 23 13.68 5.77 -0.21
C LYS A 23 13.21 4.70 -1.21
N ARG A 24 12.76 5.15 -2.39
CA ARG A 24 12.39 4.32 -3.55
C ARG A 24 11.45 3.16 -3.19
N THR A 25 10.40 3.41 -2.43
CA THR A 25 9.49 2.37 -1.90
C THR A 25 8.69 1.64 -2.97
N GLY A 26 8.57 2.21 -4.18
CA GLY A 26 7.89 1.57 -5.30
C GLY A 26 6.39 1.39 -5.09
N VAL A 27 5.79 2.34 -4.40
CA VAL A 27 4.36 2.33 -4.08
C VAL A 27 3.57 2.80 -5.28
N HIS A 28 2.56 2.04 -5.69
CA HIS A 28 1.81 2.32 -6.92
C HIS A 28 0.33 1.92 -6.86
N ASP A 29 -0.05 0.84 -6.18
CA ASP A 29 -1.46 0.45 -6.03
C ASP A 29 -1.94 0.54 -4.58
N LEU A 30 -3.24 0.79 -4.38
CA LEU A 30 -3.88 0.89 -3.07
C LEU A 30 -5.37 0.52 -3.11
N VAL A 31 -5.89 0.11 -1.95
CA VAL A 31 -7.32 -0.11 -1.69
C VAL A 31 -7.68 0.46 -0.32
N VAL A 32 -8.89 0.99 -0.20
CA VAL A 32 -9.39 1.60 1.04
C VAL A 32 -10.44 0.67 1.67
N ASP A 33 -10.22 0.30 2.92
CA ASP A 33 -11.23 -0.30 3.79
C ASP A 33 -11.92 0.84 4.55
N TYR A 34 -13.08 1.28 4.05
CA TYR A 34 -13.81 2.42 4.61
C TYR A 34 -14.33 2.15 6.01
N ASP A 35 -14.78 0.92 6.27
CA ASP A 35 -15.35 0.53 7.56
C ASP A 35 -14.28 0.53 8.65
N LYS A 36 -13.07 0.05 8.33
CA LYS A 36 -11.95 0.01 9.28
C LYS A 36 -11.06 1.25 9.25
N GLN A 37 -11.32 2.21 8.36
CA GLN A 37 -10.49 3.40 8.16
C GLN A 37 -9.01 3.05 7.85
N LEU A 38 -8.80 2.00 7.05
CA LEU A 38 -7.49 1.54 6.65
C LEU A 38 -7.27 1.78 5.15
N VAL A 39 -6.05 2.16 4.79
CA VAL A 39 -5.59 2.14 3.40
C VAL A 39 -4.50 1.09 3.28
N TRP A 40 -4.77 0.04 2.52
CA TRP A 40 -3.78 -0.96 2.15
C TRP A 40 -3.11 -0.56 0.84
N PHE A 41 -1.82 -0.80 0.72
CA PHE A 41 -1.06 -0.40 -0.46
C PHE A 41 0.10 -1.35 -0.74
N VAL A 42 0.57 -1.36 -1.99
CA VAL A 42 1.77 -2.10 -2.37
C VAL A 42 3.02 -1.27 -2.16
N ALA A 43 4.11 -1.87 -1.68
CA ALA A 43 5.45 -1.28 -1.67
C ALA A 43 6.44 -2.25 -2.34
N ASN A 44 6.46 -2.26 -3.68
CA ASN A 44 7.06 -3.36 -4.43
C ASN A 44 8.59 -3.48 -4.28
N HIS A 45 9.32 -2.36 -4.21
CA HIS A 45 10.76 -2.34 -3.99
C HIS A 45 11.15 -2.66 -2.54
N LYS A 46 10.16 -2.78 -1.65
CA LYS A 46 10.33 -3.25 -0.28
C LYS A 46 9.90 -4.70 -0.11
N ASP A 47 9.45 -5.37 -1.19
CA ASP A 47 8.82 -6.68 -1.12
C ASP A 47 7.76 -6.72 -0.01
N SER A 48 6.90 -5.69 0.07
CA SER A 48 5.98 -5.52 1.19
C SER A 48 4.58 -5.09 0.74
N ILE A 49 3.58 -5.49 1.52
CA ILE A 49 2.27 -4.82 1.58
C ILE A 49 2.32 -3.82 2.73
N GLY A 50 1.77 -2.63 2.54
CA GLY A 50 1.70 -1.59 3.55
C GLY A 50 0.27 -1.32 3.98
N LYS A 51 0.13 -0.79 5.19
CA LYS A 51 -1.13 -0.30 5.78
C LYS A 51 -0.93 1.10 6.32
N LEU A 52 -1.86 1.99 6.04
CA LEU A 52 -2.01 3.28 6.70
C LEU A 52 -3.32 3.24 7.51
N ASP A 53 -3.20 3.44 8.82
CA ASP A 53 -4.34 3.66 9.71
C ASP A 53 -4.69 5.16 9.70
N LEU A 54 -5.84 5.50 9.10
CA LEU A 54 -6.25 6.90 8.93
C LEU A 54 -6.58 7.58 10.25
N THR A 55 -6.91 6.83 11.31
CA THR A 55 -7.20 7.37 12.65
C THR A 55 -5.93 7.77 13.40
N LYS A 56 -4.78 7.20 13.02
CA LYS A 56 -3.47 7.46 13.64
C LYS A 56 -2.53 8.23 12.72
N GLY A 57 -2.90 8.36 11.44
CA GLY A 57 -2.11 8.99 10.40
C GLY A 57 -1.91 10.48 10.66
N GLU A 58 -0.67 10.95 10.55
CA GLU A 58 -0.35 12.36 10.65
C GLU A 58 0.17 12.88 9.29
N PRO A 59 -0.52 13.82 8.64
CA PRO A 59 -0.12 14.37 7.34
C PRO A 59 1.33 14.85 7.32
N GLY A 60 2.02 14.60 6.20
CA GLY A 60 3.42 14.94 6.01
C GLY A 60 4.42 13.98 6.68
N THR A 61 3.95 13.05 7.51
CA THR A 61 4.80 12.09 8.24
C THR A 61 4.51 10.65 7.84
N SER A 62 5.24 9.71 8.46
CA SER A 62 4.99 8.27 8.33
C SER A 62 4.20 7.66 9.49
N LYS A 63 3.68 8.49 10.41
CA LYS A 63 2.89 8.01 11.54
C LYS A 63 1.64 7.29 11.02
N GLY A 64 1.26 6.19 11.66
CA GLY A 64 0.14 5.35 11.24
C GLY A 64 0.45 4.39 10.09
N ILE A 65 1.67 4.42 9.52
CA ILE A 65 2.09 3.47 8.48
C ILE A 65 2.78 2.26 9.08
N GLN A 66 2.39 1.07 8.62
CA GLN A 66 3.05 -0.21 8.88
C GLN A 66 3.37 -0.91 7.55
N LEU A 67 4.53 -1.56 7.46
CA LEU A 67 4.91 -2.41 6.33
C LEU A 67 4.99 -3.86 6.79
N PHE A 68 4.47 -4.75 5.96
CA PHE A 68 4.47 -6.20 6.12
C PHE A 68 5.35 -6.80 5.04
N THR A 69 6.57 -7.17 5.42
CA THR A 69 7.53 -7.81 4.51
C THR A 69 7.04 -9.18 4.10
N LEU A 70 7.08 -9.46 2.80
CA LEU A 70 6.72 -10.75 2.23
C LEU A 70 7.87 -11.75 2.39
N PRO A 71 7.56 -13.05 2.59
CA PRO A 71 8.58 -14.09 2.70
C PRO A 71 9.29 -14.37 1.36
N THR A 72 8.64 -14.11 0.22
CA THR A 72 9.25 -14.24 -1.10
C THR A 72 10.25 -13.08 -1.32
N LYS A 73 11.54 -13.39 -1.42
CA LYS A 73 12.56 -12.41 -1.79
C LYS A 73 12.39 -12.00 -3.25
N GLY A 74 12.34 -10.69 -3.52
CA GLY A 74 12.07 -10.20 -4.87
C GLY A 74 10.64 -10.51 -5.33
N ALA A 75 9.68 -10.57 -4.40
CA ALA A 75 8.26 -10.74 -4.66
C ALA A 75 7.72 -9.72 -5.66
N HIS A 76 8.17 -8.46 -5.56
CA HIS A 76 7.64 -7.34 -6.35
C HIS A 76 6.09 -7.40 -6.43
N PRO A 77 5.38 -7.25 -5.30
CA PRO A 77 3.92 -7.20 -5.32
C PRO A 77 3.43 -6.11 -6.27
N SER A 78 2.31 -6.34 -6.95
CA SER A 78 1.75 -5.39 -7.93
C SER A 78 0.39 -4.86 -7.49
N ASN A 79 -0.66 -5.66 -7.62
CA ASN A 79 -2.02 -5.25 -7.31
C ASN A 79 -2.53 -5.90 -6.04
N LEU A 80 -3.47 -5.23 -5.37
CA LEU A 80 -4.16 -5.76 -4.19
C LEU A 80 -5.67 -5.46 -4.19
N VAL A 81 -6.43 -6.31 -3.52
CA VAL A 81 -7.87 -6.14 -3.26
C VAL A 81 -8.19 -6.62 -1.85
N LEU A 82 -9.37 -6.24 -1.36
CA LEU A 82 -9.93 -6.75 -0.10
C LEU A 82 -11.03 -7.77 -0.39
N ASP A 83 -11.13 -8.82 0.42
CA ASP A 83 -12.36 -9.61 0.51
C ASP A 83 -13.35 -9.01 1.52
N LYS A 84 -14.49 -9.69 1.75
CA LYS A 84 -15.57 -9.18 2.61
C LYS A 84 -15.19 -9.16 4.09
N GLU A 85 -14.27 -10.02 4.49
CA GLU A 85 -13.73 -10.12 5.83
C GLU A 85 -12.62 -9.06 6.07
N GLY A 86 -12.16 -8.44 4.98
CA GLY A 86 -11.11 -7.44 4.95
C GLY A 86 -9.70 -8.04 4.91
N ASN A 87 -9.56 -9.29 4.47
CA ASN A 87 -8.25 -9.86 4.15
C ASN A 87 -7.73 -9.24 2.85
N VAL A 88 -6.41 -9.08 2.78
CA VAL A 88 -5.74 -8.43 1.66
C VAL A 88 -5.21 -9.50 0.72
N TRP A 89 -5.80 -9.59 -0.46
CA TRP A 89 -5.33 -10.46 -1.54
C TRP A 89 -4.45 -9.65 -2.49
N PHE A 90 -3.32 -10.21 -2.92
CA PHE A 90 -2.39 -9.50 -3.78
C PHE A 90 -1.68 -10.43 -4.77
N THR A 91 -1.09 -9.83 -5.79
CA THR A 91 -0.28 -10.54 -6.79
C THR A 91 1.20 -10.20 -6.61
N GLU A 92 2.06 -11.19 -6.70
CA GLU A 92 3.52 -11.05 -6.79
C GLU A 92 3.89 -11.17 -8.26
N MET A 93 4.45 -10.12 -8.87
CA MET A 93 4.86 -10.13 -10.28
C MET A 93 6.28 -10.66 -10.47
N GLY A 94 7.05 -10.71 -9.38
CA GLY A 94 8.47 -11.01 -9.40
C GLY A 94 9.29 -9.98 -10.18
N MET A 95 10.57 -10.28 -10.40
CA MET A 95 11.46 -9.46 -11.22
C MET A 95 11.30 -9.77 -12.72
N TYR A 96 10.05 -9.77 -13.25
CA TYR A 96 9.78 -10.08 -14.66
C TYR A 96 10.57 -9.17 -15.62
N PHE A 97 10.75 -7.89 -15.27
CA PHE A 97 11.56 -6.91 -16.00
C PHE A 97 13.07 -7.25 -16.05
N ARG A 98 13.50 -8.26 -15.29
CA ARG A 98 14.86 -8.85 -15.33
C ARG A 98 14.86 -10.30 -15.84
N GLY A 99 13.78 -10.73 -16.49
CA GLY A 99 13.64 -12.09 -17.01
C GLY A 99 13.40 -13.17 -15.94
N LYS A 100 13.09 -12.79 -14.70
CA LYS A 100 12.79 -13.74 -13.61
C LYS A 100 11.29 -13.76 -13.32
N TYR A 101 10.60 -14.77 -13.85
CA TYR A 101 9.17 -14.97 -13.67
C TYR A 101 8.90 -15.84 -12.44
N GLN A 102 8.19 -15.31 -11.45
CA GLN A 102 7.74 -16.04 -10.25
C GLN A 102 6.36 -15.53 -9.82
N ASN A 103 5.38 -15.56 -10.73
CA ASN A 103 4.05 -15.04 -10.44
C ASN A 103 3.38 -15.88 -9.34
N LYS A 104 2.92 -15.22 -8.28
CA LYS A 104 2.18 -15.86 -7.18
C LYS A 104 0.98 -15.02 -6.78
N ILE A 105 -0.02 -15.67 -6.19
CA ILE A 105 -1.11 -15.02 -5.47
C ILE A 105 -0.81 -15.17 -3.99
N GLY A 106 -0.82 -14.07 -3.27
CA GLY A 106 -0.65 -14.02 -1.81
C GLY A 106 -1.91 -13.53 -1.12
N THR A 107 -2.02 -13.86 0.17
CA THR A 107 -3.07 -13.36 1.06
C THR A 107 -2.44 -12.92 2.38
N LEU A 108 -2.90 -11.79 2.92
CA LEU A 108 -2.57 -11.31 4.25
C LEU A 108 -3.86 -11.22 5.06
N VAL A 109 -3.94 -12.00 6.14
CA VAL A 109 -5.04 -11.97 7.11
C VAL A 109 -4.64 -10.99 8.23
N PRO A 110 -5.37 -9.87 8.41
CA PRO A 110 -5.03 -8.81 9.37
C PRO A 110 -5.01 -9.22 10.84
#